data_AF-A0A382I823-F1
#
_entry.id   AF-A0A382I823-F1
#
_cell.length_a   1.000
_cell.length_b   1.000
_cell.length_c   1.000
_cell.angle_alpha   90.00
_cell.angle_beta   90.00
_cell.angle_gamma   90.00
#
_symmetry.space_group_name_H-M   'P 1'
#
loop_
_entity.id
_entity.type
_entity.pdbx_description
1 polymer ?
#
loop_
_entity_poly.entity_id
_entity_poly.type
_entity_poly.pdbx_seq_one_letter_code
_entity_poly.pdbx_strand_id
1 'polypeptide(L)' 'MNIQQATVDEIPLVWYEPEGLEKRQLVIWLAGFSSDKDTGIREAETIAKAGFLVLSFDPDQHGDRMDNTVE' A
#
# COMPACT_ATOMS: atom_id res chain seq x y z
N MET A 1 -12.47 4.74 8.04
CA MET A 1 -11.23 4.77 7.25
C MET A 1 -11.52 4.06 5.96
N ASN A 2 -11.15 4.64 4.82
CA ASN A 2 -11.44 4.03 3.52
C ASN A 2 -10.17 3.38 2.99
N ILE A 3 -10.26 2.09 2.70
CA ILE A 3 -9.20 1.34 2.03
C ILE A 3 -9.56 1.34 0.55
N GLN A 4 -8.60 1.69 -0.29
CA GLN A 4 -8.76 1.77 -1.73
C GLN A 4 -7.67 0.92 -2.39
N GLN A 5 -7.98 0.37 -3.55
CA GLN A 5 -7.05 -0.40 -4.37
C GLN A 5 -7.15 0.04 -5.83
N ALA A 6 -6.03 0.04 -6.53
CA ALA A 6 -5.99 0.26 -7.96
C ALA A 6 -4.74 -0.38 -8.58
N THR A 7 -4.66 -0.33 -9.90
CA THR A 7 -3.44 -0.63 -10.65
C THR A 7 -3.08 0.60 -11.47
N VAL A 8 -1.83 1.05 -11.37
CA VAL A 8 -1.29 2.19 -12.15
C VAL A 8 -0.02 1.73 -12.82
N ASP A 9 0.03 1.83 -14.15
CA ASP A 9 1.19 1.38 -14.95
C ASP A 9 1.61 -0.07 -14.60
N GLU A 10 0.61 -0.96 -14.51
CA GLU A 10 0.78 -2.38 -14.13
C GLU A 10 1.26 -2.63 -12.68
N ILE A 11 1.40 -1.57 -11.87
CA ILE A 11 1.76 -1.68 -10.46
C ILE A 11 0.48 -1.71 -9.60
N PRO A 12 0.18 -2.82 -8.90
CA PRO A 12 -0.94 -2.89 -7.99
C PRO A 12 -0.61 -2.15 -6.70
N LEU A 13 -1.55 -1.35 -6.23
CA LEU A 13 -1.39 -0.46 -5.11
C LEU A 13 -2.62 -0.46 -4.21
N VAL A 14 -2.38 -0.22 -2.93
CA VAL A 14 -3.38 -0.09 -1.87
C VAL A 14 -3.11 1.19 -1.11
N TRP A 15 -4.15 1.92 -0.72
CA TRP A 15 -3.98 3.08 0.14
C TRP A 15 -5.10 3.24 1.17
N TYR A 16 -4.73 3.83 2.30
CA TYR A 16 -5.57 4.07 3.47
C TYR A 16 -5.81 5.56 3.58
N GLU A 17 -7.08 5.95 3.42
CA GLU A 17 -7.48 7.34 3.49
C GLU A 17 -7.95 7.72 4.91
N PRO A 18 -7.37 8.77 5.50
CA PRO A 18 -7.88 9.34 6.74
C PRO A 18 -9.23 10.03 6.49
N GLU A 19 -10.18 9.88 7.40
CA GLU A 19 -11.50 10.49 7.28
C GLU A 19 -11.44 12.00 7.55
N GLY A 20 -12.25 12.77 6.82
CA GLY A 20 -12.53 14.17 7.16
C GLY A 20 -11.41 15.18 6.86
N LEU A 21 -10.38 14.80 6.09
CA LEU A 21 -9.26 15.68 5.75
C LEU A 21 -9.21 15.98 4.24
N GLU A 22 -9.38 17.26 3.88
CA GLU A 22 -9.21 17.72 2.49
C GLU A 22 -7.76 17.66 2.01
N LYS A 23 -6.80 17.99 2.89
CA LYS A 23 -5.36 17.93 2.60
C LYS A 23 -4.68 16.98 3.57
N ARG A 24 -3.85 16.11 3.02
CA ARG A 24 -3.17 15.04 3.75
C ARG A 24 -1.76 14.86 3.22
N GLN A 25 -0.81 14.62 4.12
CA GLN A 25 0.55 14.27 3.75
C GLN A 25 0.58 12.81 3.32
N LEU A 26 1.30 12.53 2.23
CA LEU A 26 1.46 11.19 1.70
C LEU A 26 2.63 10.50 2.39
N VAL A 27 2.39 9.28 2.86
CA VAL A 27 3.41 8.31 3.29
C VAL A 27 3.40 7.18 2.26
N ILE A 28 4.57 6.90 1.68
CA ILE A 28 4.79 5.75 0.83
C ILE A 28 5.47 4.68 1.66
N TRP A 29 4.75 3.59 1.92
CA TRP A 29 5.27 2.42 2.62
C TRP A 29 5.83 1.42 1.60
N LEU A 30 7.06 0.99 1.81
CA LEU A 30 7.72 0.02 0.95
C LEU A 30 7.70 -1.35 1.63
N ALA A 31 7.19 -2.35 0.91
CA ALA A 31 7.17 -3.72 1.35
C ALA A 31 8.60 -4.22 1.66
N GLY A 32 8.73 -5.02 2.72
CA GLY A 32 9.97 -5.69 3.07
C GLY A 32 10.23 -6.91 2.16
N PHE A 33 11.37 -7.56 2.35
CA PHE A 33 11.70 -8.79 1.62
C PHE A 33 10.63 -9.88 1.82
N SER A 34 10.21 -10.53 0.73
CA SER A 34 9.16 -11.57 0.69
C SER A 34 7.77 -11.12 1.15
N SER A 35 7.54 -9.81 1.16
CA SER A 35 6.29 -9.18 1.60
C SER A 35 5.46 -8.74 0.39
N ASP A 36 4.31 -8.11 0.63
CA ASP A 36 3.44 -7.51 -0.38
C ASP A 36 2.94 -6.13 0.07
N LYS A 37 2.17 -5.46 -0.79
CA LYS A 37 1.55 -4.15 -0.56
C LYS A 37 0.60 -4.15 0.64
N ASP A 38 0.01 -5.30 0.93
CA ASP A 38 -0.96 -5.50 2.00
C ASP A 38 -0.23 -5.75 3.34
N THR A 39 1.05 -6.13 3.33
CA THR A 39 1.80 -6.37 4.55
C THR A 39 2.09 -5.05 5.26
N GLY A 40 1.62 -4.93 6.50
CA GLY A 40 1.69 -3.69 7.27
C GLY A 40 0.35 -2.95 7.40
N ILE A 41 -0.79 -3.58 7.07
CA ILE A 41 -2.15 -3.04 7.31
C ILE A 41 -2.26 -2.40 8.70
N ARG A 42 -1.74 -3.06 9.75
CA ARG A 42 -1.85 -2.56 11.13
C ARG A 42 -1.12 -1.24 11.33
N GLU A 43 0.11 -1.14 10.85
CA GLU A 43 0.92 0.07 10.91
C GLU A 43 0.33 1.18 10.03
N ALA A 44 -0.14 0.83 8.83
CA ALA A 44 -0.80 1.75 7.90
C ALA A 44 -2.08 2.35 8.50
N GLU A 45 -2.89 1.53 9.20
CA GLU A 45 -4.05 2.01 9.93
C GLU A 45 -3.68 3.01 11.03
N THR A 46 -2.63 2.75 11.80
CA THR A 46 -2.17 3.65 12.86
C THR A 46 -1.70 4.98 12.28
N ILE A 47 -0.95 4.95 11.18
CA ILE A 47 -0.46 6.15 10.51
C ILE A 47 -1.61 6.93 9.86
N ALA A 48 -2.58 6.24 9.24
CA ALA A 48 -3.77 6.87 8.68
C ALA A 48 -4.64 7.52 9.76
N LYS A 49 -4.82 6.88 10.92
CA LYS A 49 -5.50 7.49 12.08
C LYS A 49 -4.79 8.75 12.61
N ALA A 50 -3.50 8.92 12.33
CA ALA A 50 -2.76 10.14 12.64
C ALA A 50 -2.93 11.26 11.57
N GLY A 51 -3.74 11.05 10.52
CA GLY A 51 -4.09 12.06 9.52
C GLY A 51 -3.30 11.98 8.22
N PHE A 52 -2.52 10.92 8.01
CA PHE A 52 -1.72 10.72 6.80
C PHE A 52 -2.47 9.87 5.77
N LEU A 53 -2.24 10.11 4.49
CA LEU A 53 -2.56 9.17 3.42
C LEU A 53 -1.44 8.14 3.35
N VAL A 54 -1.74 6.87 3.55
CA VAL A 54 -0.72 5.81 3.47
C VAL A 54 -0.93 5.02 2.19
N LEU A 55 0.08 4.96 1.33
CA LEU A 55 0.06 4.18 0.11
C LEU A 55 1.16 3.11 0.17
N SER A 56 0.81 1.90 -0.27
CA SER A 56 1.73 0.79 -0.47
C SER A 56 1.48 0.18 -1.84
N PHE A 57 2.48 -0.46 -2.43
CA PHE A 57 2.39 -1.07 -3.74
C PHE A 57 3.28 -2.31 -3.79
N ASP A 58 3.01 -3.22 -4.72
CA ASP A 58 3.86 -4.40 -4.91
C ASP A 58 5.07 -4.01 -5.77
N PRO A 59 6.31 -4.07 -5.23
CA PRO A 59 7.50 -3.95 -6.05
C PRO A 59 7.60 -5.09 -7.05
N ASP A 60 8.60 -5.00 -7.94
CA ASP A 60 8.94 -6.13 -8.81
C ASP A 60 9.24 -7.39 -7.98
N GLN A 61 8.77 -8.55 -8.43
CA GLN A 61 8.88 -9.85 -7.74
C GLN A 61 8.32 -9.87 -6.30
N HIS A 62 7.24 -9.13 -6.03
CA HIS A 62 6.53 -9.13 -4.75
C HIS A 62 5.02 -9.22 -4.95
N GLY A 63 4.29 -9.77 -3.97
CA GLY A 63 2.82 -9.82 -3.97
C GLY A 63 2.20 -10.28 -5.29
N ASP A 64 1.30 -9.46 -5.84
CA ASP A 64 0.58 -9.75 -7.10
C ASP A 64 1.49 -9.70 -8.34
N ARG A 65 2.74 -9.25 -8.18
CA ARG A 65 3.78 -9.19 -9.21
C ARG A 65 4.87 -10.25 -9.02
N MET A 66 4.65 -11.22 -8.14
CA MET A 66 5.55 -12.36 -8.01
C MET A 66 5.51 -13.20 -9.28
N ASP A 67 6.68 -13.44 -9.89
CA ASP A 67 6.79 -14.39 -10.98
C ASP A 67 6.80 -15.82 -10.40
N ASN A 68 5.71 -16.54 -10.60
CA ASN A 68 5.55 -17.92 -10.15
C ASN A 68 5.99 -18.94 -11.23
N THR A 69 6.65 -18.48 -12.30
CA THR A 69 7.18 -19.37 -13.32
C THR A 69 8.35 -20.16 -12.74
N VAL A 70 8.09 -21.42 -12.40
CA VAL A 70 9.13 -22.38 -12.03
C VAL A 70 9.70 -22.95 -13.33
N GLU A 71 10.98 -22.70 -13.61
CA GLU A 71 11.72 -23.42 -14.67
C GLU A 71 11.82 -24.92 -14.38
#